data_AF-T0GND8-F1
#
_entry.id   AF-T0GND8-F1
#
_cell.length_a   1.000
_cell.length_b   1.000
_cell.length_c   1.000
_cell.angle_alpha   90.00
_cell.angle_beta   90.00
_cell.angle_gamma   90.00
#
_symmetry.space_group_name_H-M   'P 1'
#
loop_
_entity.id
_entity.type
_entity.pdbx_description
1 polymer ?
#
loop_
_entity_poly.entity_id
_entity_poly.type
_entity_poly.pdbx_seq_one_letter_code
_entity_poly.pdbx_strand_id
1 'polypeptide(L)'
;MMVSGDRQTVVVIPPDAIRLGAGANASEYRAMLRLLSSDVTAICKAQWPSNSTDCNAFVKAVAGNLGVTLTGNADSIVDQISGSGWTSLEDGVAASAAAADGKLVVGGLKAKDLGSNHGHVVIVVPPTGPLAHGKYPYAYWGSLDDGDVRKNGGLGTTVNYSFNTATRDKVVYASIDI
;
A
#
# COMPACT_ATOMS: atom_id res chain seq x y z
N MET A 1 1.95 22.98 -28.24
CA MET A 1 3.35 22.82 -27.82
C MET A 1 3.37 22.84 -26.29
N MET A 2 3.62 21.67 -25.70
CA MET A 2 4.06 21.32 -24.33
C MET A 2 3.49 22.12 -23.14
N VAL A 3 2.50 21.57 -22.42
CA VAL A 3 2.55 20.61 -21.27
C VAL A 3 2.65 21.35 -19.93
N SER A 4 1.48 21.38 -19.27
CA SER A 4 1.27 21.74 -17.87
C SER A 4 2.07 20.78 -16.98
N GLY A 5 3.04 21.32 -16.23
CA GLY A 5 3.87 20.56 -15.30
C GLY A 5 3.05 20.08 -14.10
N ASP A 6 3.04 18.75 -13.92
CA ASP A 6 2.62 18.09 -12.69
C ASP A 6 3.38 18.67 -11.50
N ARG A 7 2.63 19.08 -10.47
CA ARG A 7 3.22 19.41 -9.17
C ARG A 7 3.57 18.11 -8.46
N GLN A 8 4.82 17.67 -8.57
CA GLN A 8 5.39 16.73 -7.60
C GLN A 8 5.32 17.39 -6.22
N THR A 9 4.47 16.85 -5.34
CA THR A 9 4.50 17.19 -3.93
C THR A 9 5.79 16.61 -3.35
N VAL A 10 6.85 17.41 -3.32
CA VAL A 10 8.10 17.07 -2.64
C VAL A 10 7.78 16.97 -1.16
N VAL A 11 7.85 15.77 -0.58
CA VAL A 11 7.82 15.58 0.87
C VAL A 11 9.10 16.17 1.44
N VAL A 12 9.04 17.40 1.94
CA VAL A 12 10.16 18.07 2.61
C VAL A 12 10.25 17.52 4.02
N ILE A 13 11.16 16.56 4.25
CA ILE A 13 11.51 16.14 5.61
C ILE A 13 12.44 17.22 6.19
N PRO A 14 12.07 17.89 7.30
CA PRO A 14 12.89 18.94 7.88
C PRO A 14 14.25 18.37 8.35
N PRO A 15 15.37 19.08 8.10
CA PRO A 15 16.70 18.62 8.46
C PRO A 15 16.88 18.36 9.96
N ASP A 16 16.03 18.96 10.79
CA ASP A 16 16.07 18.87 12.25
C ASP A 16 15.53 17.54 12.79
N ALA A 17 14.80 16.78 11.97
CA ALA A 17 14.26 15.45 12.33
C ALA A 17 15.30 14.33 12.23
N ILE A 18 16.48 14.62 11.67
CA ILE A 18 17.53 13.65 11.40
C ILE A 18 18.78 14.06 12.19
N ARG A 19 18.95 13.49 13.39
CA ARG A 19 20.22 13.60 14.12
C ARG A 19 21.14 12.45 13.73
N LEU A 20 21.96 12.66 12.70
CA LEU A 20 23.11 11.80 12.38
C LEU A 20 24.39 12.41 12.97
N GLY A 21 25.29 11.54 13.44
CA GLY A 21 26.59 11.94 13.97
C GLY A 21 27.48 12.63 12.92
N ALA A 22 28.43 13.44 13.39
CA ALA A 22 29.39 14.12 12.53
C ALA A 22 30.19 13.10 11.70
N GLY A 23 29.96 13.04 10.39
CA GLY A 23 30.70 12.17 9.47
C GLY A 23 29.91 11.58 8.29
N ALA A 24 28.58 11.71 8.24
CA ALA A 24 27.80 11.16 7.14
C ALA A 24 28.14 11.83 5.79
N ASN A 25 28.45 11.03 4.76
CA ASN A 25 28.83 11.51 3.42
C ASN A 25 27.61 11.58 2.47
N ALA A 26 27.75 12.31 1.36
CA ALA A 26 26.63 12.56 0.42
C ALA A 26 25.98 11.29 -0.16
N SER A 27 26.72 10.17 -0.27
CA SER A 27 26.15 8.88 -0.68
C SER A 27 25.30 8.23 0.40
N GLU A 28 25.69 8.33 1.68
CA GLU A 28 24.89 7.88 2.81
C GLU A 28 23.61 8.71 2.94
N TYR A 29 23.71 10.03 2.75
CA TYR A 29 22.53 10.90 2.67
C TYR A 29 21.58 10.50 1.54
N ARG A 30 22.09 10.21 0.34
CA ARG A 30 21.26 9.78 -0.81
C ARG A 30 20.64 8.40 -0.60
N ALA A 31 21.38 7.46 -0.01
CA ALA A 31 20.86 6.14 0.33
C ALA A 31 19.75 6.22 1.38
N MET A 32 19.95 7.05 2.41
CA MET A 32 18.94 7.28 3.44
C MET A 32 17.73 8.05 2.92
N LEU A 33 17.93 9.05 2.04
CA LEU A 33 16.81 9.74 1.38
C LEU A 33 15.99 8.76 0.54
N ARG A 34 16.63 7.82 -0.17
CA ARG A 34 15.97 6.76 -0.94
C ARG A 34 15.20 5.78 -0.04
N LEU A 35 15.80 5.38 1.08
CA LEU A 35 15.16 4.51 2.08
C LEU A 35 13.92 5.17 2.70
N LEU A 36 14.01 6.48 3.01
CA LEU A 36 12.88 7.24 3.54
C LEU A 36 11.81 7.53 2.47
N SER A 37 12.20 7.68 1.20
CA SER A 37 11.27 7.92 0.08
C SER A 37 10.57 6.65 -0.41
N SER A 38 11.01 5.46 0.02
CA SER A 38 10.43 4.16 -0.34
C SER A 38 9.79 3.44 0.86
N ASP A 39 9.78 4.05 2.05
CA ASP A 39 9.05 3.50 3.19
C ASP A 39 7.54 3.53 2.92
N VAL A 40 7.03 2.38 2.46
CA VAL A 40 5.64 2.17 2.12
C VAL A 40 4.73 2.51 3.31
N THR A 41 5.15 2.22 4.54
CA THR A 41 4.36 2.52 5.74
C THR A 41 4.24 4.02 5.96
N ALA A 42 5.35 4.76 5.82
CA ALA A 42 5.35 6.22 5.94
C ALA A 42 4.46 6.86 4.87
N ILE A 43 4.53 6.37 3.62
CA ILE A 43 3.71 6.86 2.51
C ILE A 43 2.23 6.55 2.75
N CYS A 44 1.89 5.34 3.20
CA CYS A 44 0.53 4.98 3.58
C CYS A 44 -0.02 5.94 4.64
N LYS A 45 0.73 6.20 5.72
CA LYS A 45 0.34 7.15 6.77
C LYS A 45 0.10 8.57 6.23
N ALA A 46 0.94 9.03 5.30
CA ALA A 46 0.82 10.35 4.71
C ALA A 46 -0.39 10.47 3.76
N GLN A 47 -0.69 9.41 3.00
CA GLN A 47 -1.78 9.42 2.00
C GLN A 47 -3.15 9.09 2.59
N TRP A 48 -3.20 8.34 3.70
CA TRP A 48 -4.46 7.87 4.26
C TRP A 48 -5.45 8.99 4.62
N PRO A 49 -5.08 10.12 5.27
CA PRO A 49 -6.05 11.13 5.70
C PRO A 49 -6.91 11.68 4.55
N SER A 50 -6.30 11.89 3.37
CA SER A 50 -6.99 12.41 2.18
C SER A 50 -7.71 11.36 1.34
N ASN A 51 -7.44 10.07 1.57
CA ASN A 51 -7.94 8.97 0.74
C ASN A 51 -8.69 7.88 1.55
N SER A 52 -8.93 8.11 2.84
CA SER A 52 -9.53 7.14 3.78
C SER A 52 -10.92 6.66 3.37
N THR A 53 -11.62 7.42 2.52
CA THR A 53 -12.96 7.10 2.04
C THR A 53 -13.00 6.41 0.68
N ASP A 54 -11.85 6.12 0.07
CA ASP A 54 -11.81 5.50 -1.27
C ASP A 54 -10.58 4.59 -1.39
N CYS A 55 -10.82 3.27 -1.39
CA CYS A 55 -9.76 2.27 -1.54
C CYS A 55 -8.94 2.46 -2.83
N ASN A 56 -9.60 2.85 -3.92
CA ASN A 56 -8.95 3.03 -5.22
C ASN A 56 -8.05 4.25 -5.19
N ALA A 57 -8.56 5.38 -4.69
CA ALA A 57 -7.79 6.61 -4.57
C ALA A 57 -6.57 6.40 -3.66
N PHE A 58 -6.75 5.71 -2.54
CA PHE A 58 -5.67 5.41 -1.60
C PHE A 58 -4.55 4.59 -2.24
N VAL A 59 -4.87 3.44 -2.83
CA VAL A 59 -3.87 2.55 -3.46
C VAL A 59 -3.16 3.27 -4.61
N LYS A 60 -3.89 4.02 -5.44
CA LYS A 60 -3.28 4.81 -6.53
C LYS A 60 -2.36 5.90 -6.02
N ALA A 61 -2.72 6.60 -4.95
CA ALA A 61 -1.89 7.66 -4.38
C ALA A 61 -0.60 7.11 -3.76
N VAL A 62 -0.67 5.97 -3.05
CA VAL A 62 0.51 5.30 -2.51
C VAL A 62 1.41 4.79 -3.63
N ALA A 63 0.85 4.07 -4.61
CA ALA A 63 1.60 3.55 -5.75
C ALA A 63 2.26 4.67 -6.57
N GLY A 64 1.54 5.76 -6.82
CA GLY A 64 2.05 6.92 -7.56
C GLY A 64 3.24 7.60 -6.88
N ASN A 65 3.22 7.72 -5.55
CA ASN A 65 4.38 8.22 -4.79
C ASN A 65 5.61 7.31 -4.88
N LEU A 66 5.39 6.02 -5.13
CA LEU A 66 6.43 5.00 -5.34
C LEU A 66 6.80 4.82 -6.81
N GLY A 67 6.31 5.68 -7.71
CA GLY A 67 6.61 5.60 -9.15
C GLY A 67 5.86 4.47 -9.89
N VAL A 68 4.87 3.84 -9.26
CA VAL A 68 4.05 2.78 -9.86
C VAL A 68 2.69 3.34 -10.27
N THR A 69 2.36 3.23 -11.55
CA THR A 69 1.08 3.71 -12.08
C THR A 69 0.02 2.62 -12.00
N LEU A 70 -1.04 2.89 -11.23
CA LEU A 70 -2.26 2.08 -11.19
C LEU A 70 -3.45 2.95 -11.64
N THR A 71 -4.36 2.36 -12.42
CA THR A 71 -5.50 3.09 -12.99
C THR A 71 -6.84 2.38 -12.75
N GLY A 72 -7.95 3.11 -12.95
CA GLY A 72 -9.29 2.55 -12.83
C GLY A 72 -9.78 2.35 -11.38
N ASN A 73 -10.71 1.42 -11.23
CA ASN A 73 -11.35 0.98 -9.99
C ASN A 73 -10.68 -0.29 -9.44
N ALA A 74 -11.16 -0.79 -8.29
CA ALA A 74 -10.59 -1.95 -7.61
C ALA A 74 -10.48 -3.18 -8.51
N ASP A 75 -11.50 -3.49 -9.29
CA ASP A 75 -11.49 -4.61 -10.24
C ASP A 75 -10.37 -4.45 -11.27
N SER A 76 -10.23 -3.24 -11.82
CA SER A 76 -9.17 -2.90 -12.78
C SER A 76 -7.77 -2.96 -12.14
N ILE A 77 -7.64 -2.59 -10.87
CA ILE A 77 -6.39 -2.69 -10.11
C ILE A 77 -6.05 -4.16 -9.89
N VAL A 78 -7.01 -5.01 -9.49
CA VAL A 78 -6.81 -6.45 -9.33
C VAL A 78 -6.38 -7.09 -10.67
N ASP A 79 -6.94 -6.65 -11.79
CA ASP A 79 -6.48 -7.06 -13.13
C ASP A 79 -5.04 -6.64 -13.43
N GLN A 80 -4.68 -5.39 -13.12
CA GLN A 80 -3.33 -4.88 -13.36
C GLN A 80 -2.28 -5.62 -12.53
N ILE A 81 -2.53 -5.86 -11.24
CA ILE A 81 -1.57 -6.54 -10.36
C ILE A 81 -1.46 -8.06 -10.66
N SER A 82 -2.42 -8.60 -11.42
CA SER A 82 -2.37 -9.97 -11.94
C SER A 82 -1.65 -10.08 -13.30
N GLY A 83 -1.24 -8.93 -13.87
CA GLY A 83 -0.64 -8.82 -15.19
C GLY A 83 0.89 -8.82 -15.18
N SER A 84 1.49 -8.54 -16.34
CA SER A 84 2.94 -8.48 -16.52
C SER A 84 3.58 -7.37 -15.67
N GLY A 85 4.73 -7.67 -15.06
CA GLY A 85 5.49 -6.73 -14.24
C GLY A 85 5.21 -6.85 -12.74
N TRP A 86 4.11 -7.54 -12.37
CA TRP A 86 3.82 -7.91 -11.00
C TRP A 86 4.17 -9.37 -10.74
N THR A 87 4.63 -9.65 -9.52
CA THR A 87 4.87 -11.01 -9.04
C THR A 87 3.70 -11.44 -8.19
N SER A 88 2.94 -12.45 -8.62
CA SER A 88 1.87 -13.04 -7.81
C SER A 88 2.44 -13.70 -6.56
N LEU A 89 1.78 -13.49 -5.43
CA LEU A 89 2.16 -14.06 -4.14
C LEU A 89 1.13 -15.11 -3.73
N GLU A 90 1.62 -16.22 -3.17
CA GLU A 90 0.78 -17.38 -2.84
C GLU A 90 -0.31 -17.04 -1.83
N ASP A 91 0.03 -16.27 -0.79
CA ASP A 91 -0.88 -15.97 0.31
C ASP A 91 -0.48 -14.68 1.06
N GLY A 92 -1.20 -14.42 2.16
CA GLY A 92 -0.95 -13.29 3.05
C GLY A 92 0.40 -13.34 3.80
N VAL A 93 0.98 -14.53 3.99
CA VAL A 93 2.29 -14.69 4.62
C VAL A 93 3.38 -14.27 3.64
N ALA A 94 3.30 -14.74 2.39
CA ALA A 94 4.17 -14.29 1.31
C ALA A 94 4.04 -12.77 1.06
N ALA A 95 2.83 -12.23 1.12
CA ALA A 95 2.58 -10.79 1.06
C ALA A 95 3.28 -10.02 2.19
N SER A 96 3.21 -10.51 3.43
CA SER A 96 3.92 -9.90 4.55
C SER A 96 5.43 -9.93 4.38
N ALA A 97 5.99 -11.04 3.87
CA ALA A 97 7.43 -11.17 3.64
C ALA A 97 7.91 -10.20 2.55
N ALA A 98 7.20 -10.15 1.42
CA ALA A 98 7.52 -9.23 0.33
C ALA A 98 7.47 -7.75 0.78
N ALA A 99 6.51 -7.38 1.61
CA ALA A 99 6.45 -6.03 2.17
C ALA A 99 7.61 -5.74 3.12
N ALA A 100 8.00 -6.71 3.96
CA ALA A 100 9.17 -6.59 4.84
C ALA A 100 10.49 -6.46 4.05
N ASP A 101 10.56 -7.05 2.86
CA ASP A 101 11.67 -6.92 1.92
C ASP A 101 11.68 -5.57 1.16
N GLY A 102 10.76 -4.66 1.49
CA GLY A 102 10.71 -3.31 0.92
C GLY A 102 10.00 -3.21 -0.42
N LYS A 103 9.22 -4.23 -0.82
CA LYS A 103 8.44 -4.19 -2.06
C LYS A 103 7.11 -3.47 -1.86
N LEU A 104 6.58 -2.89 -2.93
CA LEU A 104 5.17 -2.50 -2.96
C LEU A 104 4.31 -3.75 -3.12
N VAL A 105 3.45 -4.01 -2.14
CA VAL A 105 2.53 -5.16 -2.15
C VAL A 105 1.09 -4.66 -2.14
N VAL A 106 0.31 -5.13 -3.11
CA VAL A 106 -1.11 -4.83 -3.23
C VAL A 106 -1.91 -6.11 -3.02
N GLY A 107 -2.93 -6.03 -2.19
CA GLY A 107 -3.93 -7.08 -2.01
C GLY A 107 -5.29 -6.63 -2.53
N GLY A 108 -6.10 -7.52 -3.10
CA GLY A 108 -7.45 -7.14 -3.51
C GLY A 108 -8.37 -8.28 -3.90
N LEU A 109 -9.65 -7.95 -3.98
CA LEU A 109 -10.71 -8.78 -4.55
C LEU A 109 -11.61 -7.94 -5.43
N LYS A 110 -12.07 -8.54 -6.52
CA LYS A 110 -13.05 -7.93 -7.42
C LYS A 110 -14.44 -7.93 -6.80
N ALA A 111 -15.30 -7.04 -7.29
CA ALA A 111 -16.70 -6.92 -6.86
C ALA A 111 -17.42 -8.27 -6.83
N LYS A 112 -17.26 -9.06 -7.90
CA LYS A 112 -17.88 -10.39 -8.03
C LYS A 112 -17.47 -11.37 -6.93
N ASP A 113 -16.20 -11.34 -6.52
CA ASP A 113 -15.62 -12.30 -5.57
C ASP A 113 -15.90 -11.87 -4.13
N LEU A 114 -16.15 -10.57 -3.93
CA LEU A 114 -16.68 -10.02 -2.68
C LEU A 114 -18.20 -10.21 -2.53
N GLY A 115 -18.93 -10.47 -3.61
CA GLY A 115 -20.40 -10.41 -3.61
C GLY A 115 -20.92 -8.99 -3.34
N SER A 116 -20.18 -7.97 -3.80
CA SER A 116 -20.47 -6.55 -3.61
C SER A 116 -20.62 -5.84 -4.96
N ASN A 117 -21.12 -4.60 -4.96
CA ASN A 117 -21.15 -3.73 -6.13
C ASN A 117 -19.76 -3.17 -6.49
N HIS A 118 -18.81 -3.23 -5.56
CA HIS A 118 -17.47 -2.71 -5.72
C HIS A 118 -16.42 -3.71 -5.22
N GLY A 119 -15.31 -3.81 -5.94
CA GLY A 119 -14.11 -4.47 -5.45
C GLY A 119 -13.49 -3.71 -4.29
N HIS A 120 -12.49 -4.32 -3.67
CA HIS A 120 -11.74 -3.70 -2.59
C HIS A 120 -10.25 -4.04 -2.71
N VAL A 121 -9.41 -3.05 -2.46
CA VAL A 121 -7.95 -3.14 -2.59
C VAL A 121 -7.26 -2.50 -1.39
N VAL A 122 -6.10 -3.03 -1.03
CA VAL A 122 -5.30 -2.64 0.14
C VAL A 122 -3.81 -2.58 -0.22
N ILE A 123 -3.04 -1.80 0.54
CA ILE A 123 -1.56 -1.86 0.52
C ILE A 123 -1.10 -2.67 1.72
N VAL A 124 -0.36 -3.75 1.48
CA VAL A 124 0.27 -4.54 2.55
C VAL A 124 1.57 -3.85 2.97
N VAL A 125 1.81 -3.79 4.28
CA VAL A 125 2.99 -3.14 4.89
C VAL A 125 3.77 -4.14 5.75
N PRO A 126 5.06 -3.87 6.05
CA PRO A 126 5.83 -4.69 6.97
C PRO A 126 5.07 -4.97 8.29
N PRO A 127 5.18 -6.19 8.83
CA PRO A 127 4.47 -6.57 10.04
C PRO A 127 5.00 -5.80 11.25
N THR A 128 4.09 -5.27 12.08
CA THR A 128 4.43 -4.65 13.37
C THR A 128 4.27 -5.60 14.56
N GLY A 129 3.83 -6.83 14.28
CA GLY A 129 3.58 -7.90 15.25
C GLY A 129 3.22 -9.21 14.54
N PRO A 130 2.74 -10.23 15.28
CA PRO A 130 2.28 -11.47 14.70
C PRO A 130 1.13 -11.24 13.71
N LEU A 131 1.12 -11.98 12.61
CA LEU A 131 0.01 -11.95 11.67
C LEU A 131 -1.27 -12.45 12.35
N ALA A 132 -2.41 -11.84 12.03
CA ALA A 132 -3.67 -12.31 12.59
C ALA A 132 -3.93 -13.74 12.11
N HIS A 133 -4.25 -14.63 13.06
CA HIS A 133 -4.39 -16.07 12.85
C HIS A 133 -3.17 -16.74 12.18
N GLY A 134 -1.98 -16.12 12.25
CA GLY A 134 -0.78 -16.58 11.56
C GLY A 134 -0.85 -16.49 10.04
N LYS A 135 -1.84 -15.76 9.48
CA LYS A 135 -2.14 -15.75 8.03
C LYS A 135 -2.31 -14.36 7.43
N TYR A 136 -2.93 -13.45 8.15
CA TYR A 136 -3.41 -12.20 7.56
C TYR A 136 -2.42 -11.05 7.82
N PRO A 137 -1.86 -10.44 6.75
CA PRO A 137 -0.81 -9.42 6.86
C PRO A 137 -1.35 -8.08 7.36
N TYR A 138 -0.45 -7.24 7.85
CA TYR A 138 -0.73 -5.84 8.14
C TYR A 138 -0.91 -5.04 6.86
N ALA A 139 -1.88 -4.13 6.82
CA ALA A 139 -2.20 -3.36 5.64
C ALA A 139 -2.81 -1.99 5.98
N TYR A 140 -2.84 -1.14 4.95
CA TYR A 140 -3.57 0.11 4.92
C TYR A 140 -4.58 0.12 3.76
N TRP A 141 -5.73 0.78 3.98
CA TRP A 141 -6.76 0.94 2.98
C TRP A 141 -7.68 2.12 3.27
N GLY A 142 -8.29 2.68 2.23
CA GLY A 142 -9.50 3.48 2.32
C GLY A 142 -10.75 2.62 2.10
N SER A 143 -11.95 3.14 2.36
CA SER A 143 -13.20 2.42 2.08
C SER A 143 -14.35 3.38 1.81
N LEU A 144 -15.12 3.12 0.73
CA LEU A 144 -16.37 3.82 0.42
C LEU A 144 -17.52 3.37 1.34
N ASP A 145 -17.43 2.16 1.89
CA ASP A 145 -18.45 1.62 2.77
C ASP A 145 -18.31 2.21 4.18
N ASP A 146 -19.36 2.84 4.70
CA ASP A 146 -19.43 3.46 6.04
C ASP A 146 -19.49 2.45 7.21
N GLY A 147 -19.38 1.15 6.92
CA GLY A 147 -19.46 0.05 7.88
C GLY A 147 -18.16 -0.25 8.64
N ASP A 148 -18.06 -1.48 9.17
CA ASP A 148 -16.96 -1.93 10.03
C ASP A 148 -15.59 -1.93 9.33
N VAL A 149 -15.55 -2.04 8.00
CA VAL A 149 -14.32 -1.93 7.18
C VAL A 149 -13.67 -0.55 7.32
N ARG A 150 -14.49 0.52 7.40
CA ARG A 150 -14.03 1.91 7.59
C ARG A 150 -13.78 2.24 9.07
N LYS A 151 -14.53 1.65 10.00
CA LYS A 151 -14.28 1.82 11.46
C LYS A 151 -12.97 1.17 11.91
N ASN A 152 -12.61 0.04 11.31
CA ASN A 152 -11.30 -0.59 11.52
C ASN A 152 -10.19 0.05 10.66
N GLY A 153 -10.58 0.93 9.75
CA GLY A 153 -9.84 2.12 9.35
C GLY A 153 -8.53 1.93 8.61
N GLY A 154 -8.07 0.70 8.35
CA GLY A 154 -6.89 0.46 7.51
C GLY A 154 -5.69 1.32 7.91
N LEU A 155 -5.44 1.48 9.21
CA LEU A 155 -4.32 2.25 9.76
C LEU A 155 -3.22 1.31 10.25
N GLY A 156 -2.72 0.46 9.36
CA GLY A 156 -1.68 -0.51 9.72
C GLY A 156 -2.21 -1.57 10.67
N THR A 157 -3.35 -2.16 10.32
CA THR A 157 -3.93 -3.32 11.02
C THR A 157 -4.06 -4.49 10.05
N THR A 158 -4.42 -5.66 10.54
CA THR A 158 -4.40 -6.89 9.75
C THR A 158 -5.59 -7.00 8.77
N VAL A 159 -5.36 -7.60 7.60
CA VAL A 159 -6.31 -7.63 6.47
C VAL A 159 -7.67 -8.27 6.79
N ASN A 160 -7.75 -9.08 7.84
CA ASN A 160 -9.01 -9.69 8.29
C ASN A 160 -10.04 -8.66 8.79
N TYR A 161 -9.64 -7.40 8.96
CA TYR A 161 -10.54 -6.28 9.24
C TYR A 161 -10.98 -5.53 7.97
N SER A 162 -10.29 -5.76 6.85
CA SER A 162 -10.64 -5.24 5.52
C SER A 162 -11.58 -6.21 4.78
N PHE A 163 -11.30 -7.51 4.87
CA PHE A 163 -12.09 -8.57 4.25
C PHE A 163 -12.75 -9.44 5.32
N ASN A 164 -14.04 -9.74 5.14
CA ASN A 164 -14.79 -10.57 6.09
C ASN A 164 -14.36 -12.04 6.02
N THR A 165 -14.87 -12.87 6.93
CA THR A 165 -14.51 -14.29 7.03
C THR A 165 -14.82 -15.13 5.79
N ALA A 166 -15.75 -14.70 4.93
CA ALA A 166 -16.10 -15.41 3.70
C ALA A 166 -15.18 -15.05 2.51
N THR A 167 -14.43 -13.96 2.61
CA THR A 167 -13.65 -13.41 1.50
C THR A 167 -12.16 -13.25 1.81
N ARG A 168 -11.75 -13.11 3.07
CA ARG A 168 -10.35 -12.87 3.46
C ARG A 168 -9.36 -13.96 3.04
N ASP A 169 -9.83 -15.18 2.82
CA ASP A 169 -9.00 -16.31 2.35
C ASP A 169 -8.91 -16.39 0.82
N LYS A 170 -9.57 -15.48 0.09
CA LYS A 170 -9.59 -15.44 -1.38
C LYS A 170 -8.78 -14.28 -1.95
N VAL A 171 -8.22 -13.43 -1.09
CA VAL A 171 -7.54 -12.19 -1.48
C VAL A 171 -6.36 -12.52 -2.40
N VAL A 172 -6.32 -11.86 -3.56
CA VAL A 172 -5.18 -11.94 -4.47
C VAL A 172 -4.13 -10.97 -3.99
N TYR A 173 -2.88 -11.43 -3.89
CA TYR A 173 -1.73 -10.62 -3.54
C TYR A 173 -0.71 -10.61 -4.66
N ALA A 174 -0.10 -9.44 -4.88
CA ALA A 174 1.02 -9.32 -5.79
C ALA A 174 2.00 -8.23 -5.31
N SER A 175 3.27 -8.39 -5.66
CA SER A 175 4.34 -7.44 -5.37
C SER A 175 5.03 -6.92 -6.62
N ILE A 176 5.62 -5.73 -6.50
CA ILE A 176 6.55 -5.15 -7.47
C ILE A 176 7.71 -4.47 -6.73
N ASP A 177 8.90 -4.47 -7.34
CA ASP A 177 10.07 -3.75 -6.82
C ASP A 177 9.91 -2.23 -7.03
N ILE A 178 10.43 -1.43 -6.09
CA ILE A 178 10.30 0.04 -6.03
C ILE A 178 11.63 0.74 -5.71
#